data_AF-A0A8D0GQD5-F1
#
_entry.id   AF-A0A8D0GQD5-F1
#
_cell.length_a   1.000
_cell.length_b   1.000
_cell.length_c   1.000
_cell.angle_alpha   90.00
_cell.angle_beta   90.00
_cell.angle_gamma   90.00
#
_symmetry.space_group_name_H-M   'P 1'
#
loop_
_entity.id
_entity.type
_entity.pdbx_description
1 polymer ?
#
loop_
_entity_poly.entity_id
_entity_poly.type
_entity_poly.pdbx_seq_one_letter_code
_entity_poly.pdbx_strand_id
1 'polypeptide(L)'
;MPQDVYSVVAQKVEMFRKQDAEEGKKIAQLLDGLIGRKVVKQTVMTVVYGVTRYGSRLQIEKRLKEIDSFPEDYLWEASHYLTKLVFNSLKEMFSGTREIQAWLTESARGIAKSGNMVEWVTPLGLPIVQSYNRSRTILIKSRMQTVHLKIPFNAFRDPDTLKQKNAFAPNFIHSLDSTHMMLTALNCYRRGLTFVSVNDCYWTHALTVDIMNQVCREQFVGLHSQPILKELSRFLLQKYYFNILADKKVLSDKNKVMLRLLSQVPKTGDFDLQKVKESTYFFS
;
A
#
# COMPACT_ATOMS: atom_id res chain seq x y z
N MET A 1 21.76 12.48 10.71
CA MET A 1 20.74 13.32 10.05
C MET A 1 19.61 12.43 9.53
N PRO A 2 18.34 12.83 9.67
CA PRO A 2 17.20 12.07 9.15
C PRO A 2 17.22 12.03 7.61
N GLN A 3 16.89 10.89 7.03
CA GLN A 3 16.76 10.73 5.58
C GLN A 3 15.34 11.08 5.15
N ASP A 4 15.20 12.03 4.22
CA ASP A 4 13.90 12.49 3.73
C ASP A 4 13.61 11.91 2.33
N VAL A 5 12.92 10.78 2.31
CA VAL A 5 12.53 10.08 1.06
C VAL A 5 11.83 11.01 0.07
N TYR A 6 11.03 11.97 0.55
CA TYR A 6 10.29 12.88 -0.31
C TYR A 6 11.22 13.85 -1.04
N SER A 7 12.26 14.33 -0.36
CA SER A 7 13.28 15.20 -0.97
C SER A 7 14.13 14.43 -1.98
N VAL A 8 14.50 13.19 -1.68
CA VAL A 8 15.23 12.32 -2.64
C VAL A 8 14.41 12.08 -3.89
N VAL A 9 13.12 11.76 -3.75
CA VAL A 9 12.22 11.60 -4.91
C VAL A 9 12.07 12.93 -5.67
N ALA A 10 11.91 14.06 -4.99
CA ALA A 10 11.80 15.37 -5.66
C ALA A 10 13.06 15.68 -6.48
N GLN A 11 14.26 15.44 -5.94
CA GLN A 11 15.52 15.63 -6.65
C GLN A 11 15.62 14.73 -7.89
N LYS A 12 15.20 13.48 -7.77
CA LYS A 12 15.22 12.53 -8.90
C LYS A 12 14.23 12.92 -10.00
N VAL A 13 13.04 13.38 -9.61
CA VAL A 13 12.05 13.92 -10.56
C VAL A 13 12.60 15.17 -11.25
N GLU A 14 13.28 16.05 -10.52
CA GLU A 14 13.91 17.25 -11.09
C GLU A 14 15.03 16.89 -12.08
N MET A 15 15.83 15.85 -11.82
CA MET A 15 16.81 15.35 -12.79
C MET A 15 16.15 14.88 -14.09
N PHE A 16 15.07 14.10 -14.01
CA PHE A 16 14.34 13.67 -15.20
C PHE A 16 13.69 14.84 -15.94
N ARG A 17 13.17 15.83 -15.21
CA ARG A 17 12.62 17.06 -15.79
C ARG A 17 13.68 17.84 -16.56
N LYS A 18 14.89 17.99 -16.01
CA LYS A 18 16.01 18.66 -16.70
C LYS A 18 16.37 18.00 -18.03
N GLN A 19 16.50 16.67 -18.04
CA GLN A 19 16.74 15.91 -19.27
C GLN A 19 15.64 16.13 -20.31
N ASP A 20 14.39 16.03 -19.88
CA ASP A 20 13.23 16.27 -20.75
C ASP A 20 13.15 17.73 -21.26
N ALA A 21 13.61 18.70 -20.46
CA ALA A 21 13.66 20.12 -20.85
C ALA A 21 14.77 20.40 -21.88
N GLU A 22 15.92 19.73 -21.77
CA GLU A 22 17.01 19.74 -22.76
C GLU A 22 16.57 19.12 -24.09
N GLU A 23 15.72 18.09 -24.05
CA GLU A 23 15.06 17.52 -25.23
C GLU A 23 13.96 18.42 -25.84
N GLY A 24 13.70 19.60 -25.27
CA GLY A 24 12.75 20.57 -25.79
C GLY A 24 11.29 20.35 -25.36
N LYS A 25 11.01 19.52 -24.33
CA LYS A 25 9.64 19.36 -23.83
C LYS A 25 9.19 20.63 -23.08
N LYS A 26 8.25 21.37 -23.68
CA LYS A 26 7.69 22.62 -23.12
C LYS A 26 7.21 22.48 -21.67
N ILE A 27 6.49 21.40 -21.35
CA ILE A 27 5.97 21.19 -19.99
C ILE A 27 7.09 21.01 -18.96
N ALA A 28 8.21 20.39 -19.37
CA ALA A 28 9.37 20.20 -18.51
C ALA A 28 10.07 21.55 -18.25
N GLN A 29 10.17 22.42 -19.25
CA GLN A 29 10.70 23.77 -19.10
C GLN A 29 9.81 24.63 -18.18
N LEU A 30 8.49 24.55 -18.32
CA LEU A 30 7.54 25.29 -17.48
C LEU A 30 7.62 24.91 -16.00
N LEU A 31 8.00 23.67 -15.70
CA LEU A 31 8.12 23.13 -14.35
C LEU A 31 9.46 23.43 -13.67
N ASP A 32 10.35 24.19 -14.31
CA ASP A 32 11.67 24.53 -13.77
C ASP A 32 11.56 25.26 -12.43
N GLY A 33 12.29 24.77 -11.43
CA GLY A 33 12.26 25.32 -10.07
C GLY A 33 10.98 25.08 -9.25
N LEU A 34 9.94 24.46 -9.82
CA LEU A 34 8.66 24.24 -9.14
C LEU A 34 8.54 22.86 -8.48
N ILE A 35 9.46 21.93 -8.78
CA ILE A 35 9.44 20.57 -8.26
C ILE A 35 10.03 20.53 -6.84
N GLY A 36 9.19 20.81 -5.85
CA GLY A 36 9.54 20.77 -4.44
C GLY A 36 9.03 19.54 -3.69
N ARG A 37 9.56 19.32 -2.48
CA ARG A 37 9.09 18.30 -1.53
C ARG A 37 7.57 18.32 -1.34
N LYS A 38 6.98 19.52 -1.20
CA LYS A 38 5.54 19.72 -0.98
C LYS A 38 4.68 19.11 -2.11
N VAL A 39 5.15 19.19 -3.35
CA VAL A 39 4.44 18.70 -4.54
C VAL A 39 4.39 17.17 -4.56
N VAL A 40 5.50 16.51 -4.26
CA VAL A 40 5.61 15.05 -4.36
C VAL A 40 5.21 14.30 -3.09
N LYS A 41 5.27 14.93 -1.90
CA LYS A 41 5.11 14.29 -0.59
C LYS A 41 3.86 13.42 -0.50
N GLN A 42 2.69 13.98 -0.84
CA GLN A 42 1.43 13.26 -0.68
C GLN A 42 1.35 12.04 -1.60
N THR A 43 1.83 12.16 -2.83
CA THR A 43 1.85 11.06 -3.79
C THR A 43 2.79 9.96 -3.37
N VAL A 44 4.03 10.30 -2.99
CA VAL A 44 5.00 9.32 -2.49
C VAL A 44 4.47 8.58 -1.26
N MET A 45 3.84 9.29 -0.34
CA MET A 45 3.25 8.72 0.88
C MET A 45 2.07 7.79 0.59
N THR A 46 1.27 8.04 -0.45
CA THR A 46 0.02 7.32 -0.67
C THR A 46 0.09 6.21 -1.73
N VAL A 47 1.13 6.18 -2.56
CA VAL A 47 1.35 5.10 -3.55
C VAL A 47 1.53 3.74 -2.87
N VAL A 48 2.23 3.69 -1.72
CA VAL A 48 2.38 2.46 -0.92
C VAL A 48 1.04 1.94 -0.39
N TYR A 49 0.06 2.84 -0.22
CA TYR A 49 -1.31 2.52 0.17
C TYR A 49 -2.26 2.35 -1.03
N GLY A 50 -1.72 2.08 -2.22
CA GLY A 50 -2.50 1.66 -3.38
C GLY A 50 -3.13 2.78 -4.19
N VAL A 51 -2.71 4.04 -3.98
CA VAL A 51 -3.14 5.15 -4.84
C VAL A 51 -2.70 4.92 -6.29
N THR A 52 -3.66 5.01 -7.21
CA THR A 52 -3.41 4.81 -8.64
C THR A 52 -2.75 6.05 -9.26
N ARG A 53 -2.26 5.93 -10.50
CA ARG A 53 -1.77 7.09 -11.27
C ARG A 53 -2.83 8.19 -11.40
N TYR A 54 -4.10 7.84 -11.54
CA TYR A 54 -5.19 8.82 -11.60
C TYR A 54 -5.33 9.58 -10.28
N GLY A 55 -5.33 8.87 -9.13
CA GLY A 55 -5.40 9.50 -7.82
C GLY A 55 -4.15 10.35 -7.52
N SER A 56 -2.98 9.88 -7.93
CA SER A 56 -1.70 10.59 -7.79
C SER A 56 -1.70 11.90 -8.59
N ARG A 57 -2.21 11.87 -9.82
CA ARG A 57 -2.35 13.06 -10.67
C ARG A 57 -3.21 14.13 -9.99
N LEU A 58 -4.36 13.74 -9.42
CA LEU A 58 -5.23 14.67 -8.68
C LEU A 58 -4.53 15.29 -7.46
N GLN A 59 -3.72 14.52 -6.74
CA GLN A 59 -2.96 15.03 -5.60
C GLN A 59 -1.90 16.05 -6.05
N ILE A 60 -1.16 15.75 -7.13
CA ILE A 60 -0.15 16.66 -7.69
C ILE A 60 -0.83 17.92 -8.25
N GLU A 61 -1.92 17.78 -9.00
CA GLU A 61 -2.69 18.91 -9.54
C GLU A 61 -3.14 19.85 -8.42
N LYS A 62 -3.64 19.30 -7.31
CA LYS A 62 -4.02 20.10 -6.13
C LYS A 62 -2.84 20.89 -5.57
N ARG A 63 -1.63 20.32 -5.57
CA ARG A 63 -0.42 21.00 -5.10
C ARG A 63 0.09 22.05 -6.07
N LEU A 64 -0.01 21.82 -7.38
CA LEU A 64 0.34 22.80 -8.40
C LEU A 64 -0.62 24.00 -8.39
N LYS A 65 -1.91 23.78 -8.15
CA LYS A 65 -2.92 24.84 -7.98
C LYS A 65 -2.65 25.80 -6.81
N GLU A 66 -1.83 25.40 -5.85
CA GLU A 66 -1.43 26.25 -4.70
C GLU A 66 -0.21 27.12 -5.02
N ILE A 67 0.31 27.08 -6.25
CA ILE A 67 1.48 27.86 -6.68
C ILE A 67 0.97 29.00 -7.57
N ASP A 68 0.94 30.22 -7.04
CA ASP A 68 0.39 31.39 -7.72
C ASP A 68 1.07 31.69 -9.07
N SER A 69 2.35 31.33 -9.21
CA SER A 69 3.13 31.54 -10.44
C SER A 69 2.90 30.48 -11.52
N PHE A 70 2.16 29.41 -11.24
CA PHE A 70 1.99 28.31 -12.19
C PHE A 70 0.74 28.52 -13.08
N PRO A 71 0.86 28.50 -14.42
CA PRO A 71 -0.28 28.76 -15.29
C PRO A 71 -1.37 27.67 -15.23
N GLU A 72 -2.62 28.06 -15.03
CA GLU A 72 -3.74 27.12 -14.85
C GLU A 72 -3.98 26.21 -16.07
N ASP A 73 -3.78 26.74 -17.28
CA ASP A 73 -4.00 26.01 -18.54
C ASP A 73 -3.15 24.73 -18.66
N TYR A 74 -2.00 24.70 -17.98
CA TYR A 74 -1.06 23.58 -18.04
C TYR A 74 -1.18 22.61 -16.85
N LEU A 75 -2.11 22.83 -15.92
CA LEU A 75 -2.25 22.02 -14.69
C LEU A 75 -2.47 20.54 -14.99
N TRP A 76 -3.32 20.23 -15.96
CA TRP A 76 -3.61 18.85 -16.30
C TRP A 76 -2.40 18.16 -16.92
N GLU A 77 -1.71 18.82 -17.85
CA GLU A 77 -0.53 18.28 -18.53
C GLU A 77 0.65 18.13 -17.56
N ALA A 78 0.93 19.14 -16.74
CA ALA A 78 1.99 19.13 -15.73
C ALA A 78 1.75 18.05 -14.67
N SER A 79 0.53 17.95 -14.14
CA SER A 79 0.22 16.92 -13.14
C SER A 79 0.36 15.50 -13.71
N HIS A 80 -0.04 15.30 -14.97
CA HIS A 80 0.12 14.02 -15.65
C HIS A 80 1.61 13.68 -15.86
N TYR A 81 2.37 14.64 -16.35
CA TYR A 81 3.81 14.54 -16.57
C TYR A 81 4.56 14.22 -15.27
N LEU A 82 4.35 15.00 -14.21
CA LEU A 82 4.97 14.77 -12.91
C LEU A 82 4.58 13.43 -12.31
N THR A 83 3.32 13.00 -12.46
CA THR A 83 2.90 11.66 -12.01
C THR A 83 3.73 10.57 -12.68
N LYS A 84 3.99 10.68 -13.99
CA LYS A 84 4.82 9.71 -14.70
C LYS A 84 6.24 9.67 -14.12
N LEU A 85 6.85 10.83 -13.90
CA LEU A 85 8.21 10.93 -13.35
C LEU A 85 8.31 10.41 -11.91
N VAL A 86 7.33 10.72 -11.05
CA VAL A 86 7.28 10.22 -9.67
C VAL A 86 7.20 8.69 -9.66
N PHE A 87 6.34 8.08 -10.49
CA PHE A 87 6.25 6.62 -10.58
C PHE A 87 7.52 5.97 -11.13
N ASN A 88 8.22 6.62 -12.06
CA ASN A 88 9.51 6.14 -12.56
C ASN A 88 10.58 6.21 -11.46
N SER A 89 10.63 7.31 -10.71
CA SER A 89 11.54 7.50 -9.58
C SER A 89 11.32 6.44 -8.49
N LEU A 90 10.06 6.20 -8.11
CA LEU A 90 9.69 5.17 -7.14
C LEU A 90 10.02 3.76 -7.64
N LYS A 91 9.85 3.49 -8.93
CA LYS A 91 10.19 2.18 -9.52
C LYS A 91 11.68 1.87 -9.37
N GLU A 92 12.54 2.86 -9.58
CA GLU A 92 13.99 2.68 -9.46
C GLU A 92 14.45 2.60 -8.01
N MET A 93 13.81 3.33 -7.09
CA MET A 93 14.19 3.35 -5.68
C MET A 93 13.69 2.13 -4.89
N PHE A 94 12.55 1.55 -5.26
CA PHE A 94 11.84 0.54 -4.45
C PHE A 94 11.49 -0.72 -5.26
N SER A 95 12.51 -1.35 -5.86
CA SER A 95 12.34 -2.58 -6.66
C SER A 95 11.69 -3.71 -5.83
N GLY A 96 12.23 -4.01 -4.65
CA GLY A 96 11.72 -5.07 -3.77
C GLY A 96 10.27 -4.82 -3.31
N THR A 97 9.94 -3.58 -2.92
CA THR A 97 8.56 -3.20 -2.56
C THR A 97 7.60 -3.41 -3.72
N ARG A 98 8.02 -3.07 -4.94
CA ARG A 98 7.20 -3.25 -6.14
C ARG A 98 6.96 -4.72 -6.46
N GLU A 99 7.96 -5.57 -6.30
CA GLU A 99 7.82 -7.02 -6.49
C GLU A 99 6.81 -7.62 -5.51
N ILE A 100 6.90 -7.24 -4.23
CA ILE A 100 5.94 -7.67 -3.20
C ILE A 100 4.53 -7.16 -3.50
N GLN A 101 4.40 -5.88 -3.86
CA GLN A 101 3.09 -5.29 -4.21
C GLN A 101 2.47 -6.00 -5.42
N ALA A 102 3.26 -6.28 -6.47
CA ALA A 102 2.79 -7.01 -7.65
C ALA A 102 2.37 -8.44 -7.30
N TRP A 103 3.16 -9.14 -6.49
CA TRP A 103 2.85 -10.49 -6.02
C TRP A 103 1.53 -10.52 -5.23
N LEU A 104 1.33 -9.60 -4.28
CA LEU A 104 0.08 -9.47 -3.53
C LEU A 104 -1.10 -9.16 -4.48
N THR A 105 -0.97 -8.16 -5.35
CA THR A 105 -2.05 -7.76 -6.28
C THR A 105 -2.47 -8.90 -7.22
N GLU A 106 -1.53 -9.61 -7.85
CA GLU A 106 -1.89 -10.71 -8.74
C GLU A 106 -2.40 -11.95 -7.96
N SER A 107 -1.91 -12.19 -6.75
CA SER A 107 -2.43 -13.23 -5.86
C SER A 107 -3.90 -12.99 -5.52
N ALA A 108 -4.23 -11.77 -5.06
CA ALA A 108 -5.60 -11.37 -4.77
C ALA A 108 -6.51 -11.40 -6.01
N ARG A 109 -5.98 -11.03 -7.19
CA ARG A 109 -6.71 -11.14 -8.46
C ARG A 109 -7.04 -12.60 -8.78
N GLY A 110 -6.10 -13.52 -8.60
CA GLY A 110 -6.30 -14.95 -8.81
C GLY A 110 -7.37 -15.52 -7.86
N ILE A 111 -7.23 -15.22 -6.56
CA ILE A 111 -8.16 -15.62 -5.51
C ILE A 111 -9.57 -15.12 -5.82
N ALA A 112 -9.73 -13.82 -6.11
CA ALA A 112 -11.04 -13.25 -6.42
C ALA A 112 -11.64 -13.82 -7.71
N LYS A 113 -10.84 -14.12 -8.73
CA LYS A 113 -11.34 -14.79 -9.96
C LYS A 113 -11.80 -16.22 -9.72
N SER A 114 -11.33 -16.87 -8.65
CA SER A 114 -11.80 -18.21 -8.26
C SER A 114 -13.16 -18.19 -7.55
N GLY A 115 -13.69 -17.01 -7.23
CA GLY A 115 -14.94 -16.82 -6.47
C GLY A 115 -14.72 -16.60 -4.97
N ASN A 116 -13.47 -16.58 -4.50
CA ASN A 116 -13.14 -16.47 -3.08
C ASN A 116 -12.73 -15.04 -2.70
N MET A 117 -13.03 -14.64 -1.46
CA MET A 117 -12.51 -13.40 -0.88
C MET A 117 -11.08 -13.60 -0.40
N VAL A 118 -10.30 -12.51 -0.34
CA VAL A 118 -8.94 -12.55 0.20
C VAL A 118 -8.99 -12.53 1.73
N GLU A 119 -8.29 -13.47 2.34
CA GLU A 119 -8.21 -13.66 3.79
C GLU A 119 -6.78 -13.97 4.19
N TRP A 120 -6.37 -13.51 5.37
CA TRP A 120 -5.09 -13.85 5.98
C TRP A 120 -5.17 -13.74 7.50
N VAL A 121 -4.12 -14.15 8.18
CA VAL A 121 -3.98 -14.02 9.63
C VAL A 121 -2.72 -13.21 9.90
N THR A 122 -2.79 -12.23 10.78
CA THR A 122 -1.62 -11.44 11.19
C THR A 122 -0.66 -12.30 12.03
N PRO A 123 0.62 -11.90 12.19
CA PRO A 123 1.54 -12.60 13.08
C PRO A 123 1.09 -12.68 14.55
N LEU A 124 0.15 -11.83 14.98
CA LEU A 124 -0.50 -11.90 16.30
C LEU A 124 -1.73 -12.82 16.35
N GLY A 125 -2.06 -13.51 15.27
CA GLY A 125 -3.20 -14.43 15.22
C GLY A 125 -4.56 -13.78 14.92
N LEU A 126 -4.61 -12.48 14.59
CA LEU A 126 -5.86 -11.83 14.20
C LEU A 126 -6.24 -12.20 12.76
N PRO A 127 -7.39 -12.87 12.51
CA PRO A 127 -7.89 -13.14 11.16
C PRO A 127 -8.45 -11.89 10.51
N ILE A 128 -8.13 -11.68 9.23
CA ILE A 128 -8.57 -10.54 8.44
C ILE A 128 -9.21 -11.04 7.15
N VAL A 129 -10.36 -10.46 6.79
CA VAL A 129 -11.12 -10.75 5.58
C VAL A 129 -11.39 -9.47 4.81
N GLN A 130 -11.14 -9.47 3.51
CA GLN A 130 -11.56 -8.40 2.62
C GLN A 130 -12.99 -8.62 2.12
N SER A 131 -13.96 -7.95 2.73
CA SER A 131 -15.40 -8.07 2.39
C SER A 131 -15.81 -7.20 1.20
N TYR A 132 -15.03 -7.17 0.12
CA TYR A 132 -15.36 -6.45 -1.11
C TYR A 132 -16.15 -7.33 -2.07
N ASN A 133 -17.48 -7.19 -2.03
CA ASN A 133 -18.41 -7.92 -2.91
C ASN A 133 -18.99 -6.99 -3.98
N ARG A 134 -19.42 -7.57 -5.11
CA ARG A 134 -20.09 -6.80 -6.15
C ARG A 134 -21.45 -6.28 -5.68
N SER A 135 -21.61 -4.96 -5.67
CA SER A 135 -22.92 -4.33 -5.46
C SER A 135 -23.76 -4.45 -6.73
N ARG A 136 -25.05 -4.78 -6.58
CA ARG A 136 -26.02 -4.74 -7.69
C ARG A 136 -27.04 -3.66 -7.41
N THR A 137 -27.30 -2.85 -8.43
CA THR A 137 -28.47 -1.97 -8.46
C THR A 137 -29.60 -2.75 -9.12
N ILE A 138 -30.67 -3.00 -8.38
CA ILE A 138 -31.91 -3.53 -8.94
C ILE A 138 -32.75 -2.33 -9.36
N LEU A 139 -33.22 -2.38 -10.60
CA LEU A 139 -34.16 -1.42 -11.16
C LEU A 139 -35.56 -1.97 -10.93
N ILE A 140 -36.34 -1.32 -10.06
CA ILE A 140 -37.77 -1.62 -9.89
C ILE A 140 -38.55 -0.61 -10.72
N LYS A 141 -39.07 -1.06 -11.86
CA LYS A 141 -39.97 -0.26 -12.70
C LYS A 141 -41.40 -0.40 -12.18
N SER A 142 -42.03 0.72 -11.81
CA SER A 142 -43.47 0.80 -11.57
C SER A 142 -44.13 1.68 -12.65
N ARG A 143 -45.46 1.68 -12.72
CA ARG A 143 -46.23 2.52 -13.66
C ARG A 143 -46.03 4.03 -13.45
N MET A 144 -45.65 4.46 -12.24
CA MET A 144 -45.49 5.88 -11.89
C MET A 144 -44.03 6.33 -11.87
N GLN A 145 -43.10 5.43 -11.53
CA GLN A 145 -41.69 5.76 -11.40
C GLN A 145 -40.80 4.52 -11.45
N THR A 146 -39.55 4.75 -11.83
CA THR A 146 -38.50 3.74 -11.79
C THR A 146 -37.57 4.03 -10.62
N VAL A 147 -37.45 3.08 -9.69
CA VAL A 147 -36.64 3.21 -8.46
C VAL A 147 -35.38 2.36 -8.58
N HIS A 148 -34.22 2.96 -8.29
CA HIS A 148 -32.93 2.28 -8.24
C HIS A 148 -32.61 1.83 -6.82
N LEU A 149 -32.71 0.54 -6.53
CA LEU A 149 -32.34 -0.05 -5.25
C LEU A 149 -30.94 -0.63 -5.32
N LYS A 150 -29.98 0.03 -4.68
CA LYS A 150 -28.63 -0.50 -4.52
C LYS A 150 -28.63 -1.45 -3.33
N ILE A 151 -28.43 -2.74 -3.57
CA ILE A 151 -28.31 -3.74 -2.50
C ILE A 151 -26.81 -3.87 -2.16
N PRO A 152 -26.36 -3.35 -1.01
CA PRO A 152 -24.93 -3.23 -0.70
C PRO A 152 -24.32 -4.54 -0.19
N PHE A 153 -25.11 -5.44 0.41
CA PHE A 153 -24.59 -6.63 1.06
C PHE A 153 -25.35 -7.88 0.62
N ASN A 154 -24.62 -8.85 0.09
CA ASN A 154 -25.10 -10.22 -0.04
C ASN A 154 -23.86 -11.13 0.06
N ALA A 155 -23.80 -11.95 1.12
CA ALA A 155 -22.69 -12.83 1.44
C ALA A 155 -22.48 -13.95 0.40
N PHE A 156 -23.48 -14.22 -0.44
CA PHE A 156 -23.45 -15.23 -1.50
C PHE A 156 -23.01 -14.67 -2.86
N ARG A 157 -22.39 -13.49 -2.90
CA ARG A 157 -22.02 -12.84 -4.16
C ARG A 157 -20.54 -12.93 -4.46
N ASP A 158 -20.28 -12.97 -5.76
CA ASP A 158 -18.93 -12.95 -6.31
C ASP A 158 -18.12 -11.75 -5.77
N PRO A 159 -16.85 -11.97 -5.44
CA PRO A 159 -15.96 -10.92 -5.00
C PRO A 159 -15.77 -9.86 -6.11
N ASP A 160 -15.67 -8.60 -5.70
CA ASP A 160 -15.25 -7.52 -6.58
C ASP A 160 -13.74 -7.63 -6.83
N THR A 161 -13.38 -8.32 -7.91
CA THR A 161 -11.99 -8.59 -8.29
C THR A 161 -11.12 -7.34 -8.34
N LEU A 162 -11.67 -6.19 -8.73
CA LEU A 162 -10.90 -4.95 -8.83
C LEU A 162 -10.60 -4.37 -7.45
N LYS A 163 -11.59 -4.36 -6.55
CA LYS A 163 -11.39 -3.87 -5.18
C LYS A 163 -10.50 -4.80 -4.36
N GLN A 164 -10.73 -6.11 -4.45
CA GLN A 164 -9.92 -7.12 -3.76
C GLN A 164 -8.42 -6.96 -4.12
N LYS A 165 -8.10 -6.95 -5.43
CA LYS A 165 -6.70 -6.88 -5.87
C LYS A 165 -6.01 -5.55 -5.51
N ASN A 166 -6.73 -4.44 -5.56
CA ASN A 166 -6.17 -3.11 -5.32
C ASN A 166 -6.00 -2.84 -3.81
N ALA A 167 -6.88 -3.41 -2.98
CA ALA A 167 -6.87 -3.19 -1.54
C ALA A 167 -5.98 -4.18 -0.78
N PHE A 168 -5.60 -5.32 -1.36
CA PHE A 168 -4.87 -6.35 -0.62
C PHE A 168 -3.50 -5.88 -0.13
N ALA A 169 -2.66 -5.31 -1.00
CA ALA A 169 -1.35 -4.82 -0.57
C ALA A 169 -1.45 -3.73 0.54
N PRO A 170 -2.29 -2.68 0.39
CA PRO A 170 -2.48 -1.68 1.45
C PRO A 170 -3.00 -2.29 2.76
N ASN A 171 -4.04 -3.12 2.70
CA ASN A 171 -4.64 -3.71 3.91
C ASN A 171 -3.66 -4.67 4.61
N PHE A 172 -2.85 -5.39 3.83
CA PHE A 172 -1.82 -6.26 4.38
C PHE A 172 -0.74 -5.46 5.12
N ILE A 173 -0.22 -4.38 4.54
CA ILE A 173 0.75 -3.50 5.22
C ILE A 173 0.13 -2.87 6.47
N HIS A 174 -1.09 -2.32 6.39
CA HIS A 174 -1.78 -1.79 7.57
C HIS A 174 -1.96 -2.84 8.67
N SER A 175 -2.17 -4.11 8.31
CA SER A 175 -2.24 -5.18 9.31
C SER A 175 -0.91 -5.43 10.01
N LEU A 176 0.22 -5.24 9.32
CA LEU A 176 1.56 -5.33 9.92
C LEU A 176 1.87 -4.10 10.79
N ASP A 177 1.52 -2.89 10.34
CA ASP A 177 1.68 -1.66 11.13
C ASP A 177 0.88 -1.76 12.44
N SER A 178 -0.35 -2.26 12.36
CA SER A 178 -1.19 -2.54 13.53
C SER A 178 -0.57 -3.59 14.45
N THR A 179 -0.01 -4.66 13.86
CA THR A 179 0.70 -5.71 14.62
C THR A 179 1.89 -5.14 15.37
N HIS A 180 2.71 -4.30 14.72
CA HIS A 180 3.86 -3.63 15.33
C HIS A 180 3.44 -2.67 16.45
N MET A 181 2.38 -1.88 16.22
CA MET A 181 1.81 -1.00 17.24
C MET A 181 1.34 -1.79 18.47
N MET A 182 0.59 -2.87 18.27
CA MET A 182 0.10 -3.72 19.37
C MET A 182 1.25 -4.36 20.16
N LEU A 183 2.27 -4.89 19.47
CA LEU A 183 3.47 -5.44 20.12
C LEU A 183 4.20 -4.37 20.94
N THR A 184 4.36 -3.17 20.38
CA THR A 184 5.00 -2.04 21.06
C THR A 184 4.20 -1.64 22.31
N ALA A 185 2.88 -1.50 22.19
CA ALA A 185 1.99 -1.16 23.29
C ALA A 185 2.09 -2.17 24.45
N LEU A 186 2.01 -3.48 24.14
CA LEU A 186 2.10 -4.54 25.14
C LEU A 186 3.45 -4.52 25.88
N ASN A 187 4.56 -4.33 25.16
CA ASN A 187 5.89 -4.30 25.77
C ASN A 187 6.16 -3.00 26.55
N CYS A 188 5.63 -1.86 26.09
CA CYS A 188 5.62 -0.61 26.84
C CYS A 188 4.86 -0.77 28.15
N TYR A 189 3.66 -1.36 28.11
CA TYR A 189 2.84 -1.61 29.30
C TYR A 189 3.56 -2.49 30.33
N ARG A 190 4.23 -3.57 29.88
CA ARG A 190 5.05 -4.44 30.74
C ARG A 190 6.22 -3.72 31.41
N ARG A 191 6.71 -2.64 30.81
CA ARG A 191 7.76 -1.77 31.37
C ARG A 191 7.19 -0.58 32.17
N GLY A 192 5.88 -0.53 32.39
CA GLY A 192 5.22 0.53 33.18
C GLY A 192 5.01 1.84 32.43
N LEU A 193 5.07 1.85 31.09
CA LEU A 193 4.84 3.05 30.29
C LEU A 193 3.35 3.23 29.98
N THR A 194 2.88 4.47 30.08
CA THR A 194 1.65 4.90 29.40
C THR A 194 1.92 5.02 27.91
N PHE A 195 1.13 4.32 27.09
CA PHE A 195 1.27 4.32 25.63
C PHE A 195 -0.08 4.60 24.97
N VAL A 196 -0.08 5.49 23.99
CA VAL A 196 -1.22 5.76 23.09
C VAL A 196 -0.69 5.81 21.66
N SER A 197 -1.48 5.39 20.69
CA SER A 197 -1.11 5.48 19.27
C SER A 197 -2.21 6.09 18.43
N VAL A 198 -1.82 6.91 17.46
CA VAL A 198 -2.66 7.30 16.32
C VAL A 198 -2.02 6.71 15.08
N ASN A 199 -2.41 5.49 14.71
CA ASN A 199 -1.75 4.67 13.68
C ASN A 199 -0.23 4.54 13.92
N ASP A 200 0.58 5.16 13.07
CA ASP A 200 2.04 5.16 13.05
C ASP A 200 2.67 6.22 13.97
N CYS A 201 1.86 7.04 14.66
CA CYS A 201 2.32 8.00 15.65
C CYS A 201 2.19 7.42 17.07
N TYR A 202 3.30 7.23 17.78
CA TYR A 202 3.34 6.64 19.13
C TYR A 202 3.62 7.71 20.20
N TRP A 203 2.77 7.74 21.23
CA TRP A 203 2.77 8.76 22.28
C TRP A 203 3.02 8.12 23.65
N THR A 204 3.84 8.78 24.45
CA THR A 204 4.12 8.43 25.85
C THR A 204 4.50 9.71 26.61
N HIS A 205 4.79 9.62 27.91
CA HIS A 205 5.27 10.77 28.67
C HIS A 205 6.70 11.16 28.25
N ALA A 206 7.05 12.44 28.37
CA ALA A 206 8.35 12.94 27.93
C ALA A 206 9.55 12.18 28.54
N LEU A 207 9.43 11.75 29.81
CA LEU A 207 10.46 10.98 30.52
C LEU A 207 10.70 9.58 29.93
N THR A 208 9.73 9.00 29.22
CA THR A 208 9.75 7.61 28.77
C THR A 208 9.93 7.44 27.27
N VAL A 209 10.20 8.53 26.54
CA VAL A 209 10.38 8.52 25.07
C VAL A 209 11.52 7.59 24.64
N ASP A 210 12.66 7.62 25.33
CA ASP A 210 13.82 6.79 24.98
C ASP A 210 13.50 5.28 25.13
N ILE A 211 12.81 4.92 26.21
CA ILE A 211 12.39 3.54 26.46
C ILE A 211 11.37 3.09 25.41
N MET A 212 10.41 3.94 25.07
CA MET A 212 9.43 3.65 24.01
C MET A 212 10.11 3.45 22.66
N ASN A 213 11.08 4.30 22.31
CA ASN A 213 11.82 4.19 21.05
C ASN A 213 12.65 2.90 20.98
N GLN A 214 13.27 2.51 22.09
CA GLN A 214 13.94 1.22 22.19
C GLN A 214 12.97 0.06 21.95
N VAL A 215 11.83 0.03 22.67
CA VAL A 215 10.81 -1.01 22.50
C VAL A 215 10.28 -1.03 21.07
N CYS A 216 9.98 0.13 20.49
CA CYS A 216 9.49 0.26 19.12
C CYS A 216 10.43 -0.43 18.12
N ARG A 217 11.74 -0.11 18.16
CA ARG A 217 12.73 -0.72 17.28
C ARG A 217 12.90 -2.22 17.55
N GLU A 218 12.92 -2.64 18.82
CA GLU A 218 12.98 -4.06 19.20
C GLU A 218 11.80 -4.86 18.63
N GLN A 219 10.58 -4.34 18.76
CA GLN A 219 9.38 -5.01 18.26
C GLN A 219 9.31 -5.00 16.73
N PHE A 220 9.78 -3.93 16.07
CA PHE A 220 9.86 -3.90 14.61
C PHE A 220 10.79 -4.99 14.08
N VAL A 221 12.00 -5.09 14.66
CA VAL A 221 12.97 -6.13 14.31
C VAL A 221 12.41 -7.51 14.63
N GLY A 222 11.79 -7.70 15.81
CA GLY A 222 11.19 -8.99 16.19
C GLY A 222 10.06 -9.43 15.25
N LEU A 223 9.22 -8.50 14.80
CA LEU A 223 8.16 -8.76 13.83
C LEU A 223 8.73 -9.14 12.47
N HIS A 224 9.59 -8.30 11.89
CA HIS A 224 10.09 -8.50 10.53
C HIS A 224 11.21 -9.55 10.41
N SER A 225 11.72 -10.06 11.53
CA SER A 225 12.60 -11.25 11.54
C SER A 225 11.83 -12.54 11.25
N GLN A 226 10.51 -12.54 11.41
CA GLN A 226 9.67 -13.68 11.07
C GLN A 226 9.53 -13.83 9.55
N PRO A 227 9.34 -15.06 9.03
CA PRO A 227 9.21 -15.31 7.60
C PRO A 227 7.80 -14.95 7.08
N ILE A 228 7.34 -13.72 7.33
CA ILE A 228 5.95 -13.24 7.15
C ILE A 228 5.38 -13.61 5.76
N LEU A 229 6.09 -13.30 4.67
CA LEU A 229 5.59 -13.58 3.31
C LEU A 229 5.52 -15.08 3.00
N LYS A 230 6.43 -15.89 3.56
CA LYS A 230 6.42 -17.34 3.39
C LYS A 230 5.26 -17.96 4.17
N GLU A 231 4.98 -17.45 5.37
CA GLU A 231 3.83 -17.88 6.17
C GLU A 231 2.51 -17.48 5.52
N LEU A 232 2.41 -16.25 5.01
CA LEU A 232 1.28 -15.82 4.20
C LEU A 232 1.09 -16.74 3.00
N SER A 233 2.14 -16.99 2.21
CA SER A 233 2.08 -17.90 1.06
C SER A 233 1.57 -19.29 1.44
N ARG A 234 2.10 -19.87 2.52
CA ARG A 234 1.66 -21.18 3.04
C ARG A 234 0.17 -21.16 3.41
N PHE A 235 -0.27 -20.12 4.12
CA PHE A 235 -1.67 -19.95 4.51
C PHE A 235 -2.59 -19.85 3.29
N LEU A 236 -2.25 -18.98 2.32
CA LEU A 236 -3.05 -18.79 1.10
C LEU A 236 -3.13 -20.09 0.29
N LEU A 237 -2.00 -20.80 0.13
CA LEU A 237 -1.96 -22.09 -0.56
C LEU A 237 -2.88 -23.11 0.12
N GLN A 238 -2.75 -23.30 1.43
CA GLN A 238 -3.56 -24.27 2.16
C GLN A 238 -5.04 -23.94 2.06
N LYS A 239 -5.42 -22.69 2.33
CA LYS A 239 -6.81 -22.25 2.34
C LYS A 239 -7.47 -22.37 0.98
N TYR A 240 -6.88 -21.77 -0.05
CA TYR A 240 -7.53 -21.71 -1.36
C TYR A 240 -7.43 -23.02 -2.14
N TYR A 241 -6.39 -23.85 -1.91
CA TYR A 241 -6.38 -25.20 -2.42
C TYR A 241 -7.56 -26.01 -1.89
N PHE A 242 -7.82 -25.95 -0.58
CA PHE A 242 -8.92 -26.68 0.05
C PHE A 242 -10.29 -26.18 -0.43
N ASN A 243 -10.49 -24.86 -0.50
CA ASN A 243 -11.73 -24.27 -1.01
C ASN A 243 -12.03 -24.70 -2.46
N ILE A 244 -11.01 -24.72 -3.32
CA ILE A 244 -11.17 -25.13 -4.73
C ILE A 244 -11.56 -26.60 -4.85
N LEU A 245 -10.95 -27.47 -4.04
CA LEU A 245 -11.29 -28.90 -4.05
C LEU A 245 -12.71 -29.15 -3.55
N ALA A 246 -13.13 -28.43 -2.49
CA ALA A 246 -14.48 -28.50 -1.95
C ALA A 246 -15.54 -28.09 -2.99
N ASP A 247 -15.29 -27.02 -3.76
CA ASP A 247 -16.26 -26.50 -4.72
C ASP A 247 -16.31 -27.27 -6.04
N LYS A 248 -15.16 -27.73 -6.58
CA LYS A 248 -15.07 -28.12 -8.01
C LYS A 248 -14.60 -29.54 -8.31
N LYS A 249 -14.27 -30.38 -7.32
CA LYS A 249 -13.68 -31.75 -7.48
C LYS A 249 -12.41 -31.87 -8.34
N VAL A 250 -12.16 -30.96 -9.30
CA VAL A 250 -11.03 -30.93 -10.24
C VAL A 250 -10.48 -29.51 -10.35
N LEU A 251 -9.14 -29.40 -10.36
CA LEU A 251 -8.43 -28.13 -10.52
C LEU A 251 -8.42 -27.68 -11.99
N SER A 252 -9.10 -26.57 -12.28
CA SER A 252 -8.97 -25.88 -13.58
C SER A 252 -7.54 -25.34 -13.79
N ASP A 253 -7.12 -25.15 -15.03
CA ASP A 253 -5.77 -24.63 -15.33
C ASP A 253 -5.56 -23.22 -14.77
N LYS A 254 -6.62 -22.40 -14.72
CA LYS A 254 -6.60 -21.08 -14.07
C LYS A 254 -6.25 -21.19 -12.58
N ASN A 255 -6.80 -22.20 -11.89
CA ASN A 255 -6.52 -22.44 -10.48
C ASN A 255 -5.08 -22.93 -10.27
N LYS A 256 -4.55 -23.79 -11.16
CA LYS A 256 -3.14 -24.22 -11.12
C LYS A 256 -2.17 -23.05 -11.31
N VAL A 257 -2.50 -22.10 -12.19
CA VAL A 257 -1.70 -20.88 -12.39
C VAL A 257 -1.74 -20.00 -11.15
N MET A 258 -2.91 -19.81 -10.54
CA MET A 258 -3.05 -19.08 -9.28
C MET A 258 -2.21 -19.71 -8.17
N LEU A 259 -2.30 -21.02 -7.95
CA LEU A 259 -1.53 -21.72 -6.91
C LEU A 259 -0.02 -21.61 -7.15
N ARG A 260 0.43 -21.70 -8.41
CA ARG A 260 1.84 -21.44 -8.76
C ARG A 260 2.29 -20.01 -8.45
N LEU A 261 1.42 -19.03 -8.65
CA LEU A 261 1.73 -17.65 -8.27
C LEU A 261 1.84 -17.49 -6.75
N LEU A 262 0.93 -18.11 -5.99
CA LEU A 262 0.96 -18.06 -4.52
C LEU A 262 2.24 -18.65 -3.94
N SER A 263 2.86 -19.65 -4.59
CA SER A 263 4.12 -20.24 -4.14
C SER A 263 5.37 -19.44 -4.54
N GLN A 264 5.27 -18.49 -5.47
CA GLN A 264 6.38 -17.66 -5.95
C GLN A 264 6.62 -16.44 -5.03
N VAL A 265 7.04 -16.69 -3.79
CA VAL A 265 7.34 -15.63 -2.83
C VAL A 265 8.54 -14.79 -3.30
N PRO A 266 8.44 -13.45 -3.35
CA PRO A 266 9.57 -12.58 -3.68
C PRO A 266 10.80 -12.80 -2.78
N LYS A 267 11.99 -12.65 -3.35
CA LYS A 267 13.25 -12.82 -2.61
C LYS A 267 13.51 -11.63 -1.69
N THR A 268 14.13 -11.90 -0.54
CA THR A 268 14.61 -10.86 0.37
C THR A 268 15.89 -10.24 -0.17
N GLY A 269 16.11 -8.96 0.13
CA GLY A 269 17.39 -8.29 -0.12
C GLY A 269 18.47 -8.67 0.89
N ASP A 270 19.54 -7.88 0.91
CA ASP A 270 20.72 -8.03 1.75
C ASP A 270 20.75 -7.07 2.97
N PHE A 271 19.70 -6.27 3.16
CA PHE A 271 19.60 -5.35 4.29
C PHE A 271 19.57 -6.09 5.63
N ASP A 272 20.55 -5.79 6.49
CA ASP A 272 20.59 -6.29 7.86
C ASP A 272 19.56 -5.56 8.74
N LEU A 273 18.52 -6.29 9.13
CA LEU A 273 17.42 -5.79 9.94
C LEU A 273 17.87 -5.34 11.35
N GLN A 274 18.99 -5.85 11.88
CA GLN A 274 19.47 -5.43 13.21
C GLN A 274 19.84 -3.94 13.26
N LYS A 275 20.25 -3.35 12.14
CA LYS A 275 20.57 -1.92 12.02
C LYS A 275 19.41 -1.00 12.43
N VAL A 276 18.17 -1.48 12.41
CA VAL A 276 17.00 -0.70 12.85
C VAL A 276 17.10 -0.35 14.35
N LYS A 277 17.67 -1.23 15.19
CA LYS A 277 17.83 -0.98 16.63
C LYS A 277 18.72 0.22 16.94
N GLU A 278 19.69 0.48 16.07
CA GLU A 278 20.66 1.57 16.18
C GLU A 278 20.16 2.86 15.50
N SER A 279 19.06 2.80 14.74
CA SER A 279 18.60 3.93 13.94
C SER A 279 17.84 4.97 14.76
N THR A 280 18.51 6.08 15.06
CA THR A 280 17.94 7.22 15.80
C THR A 280 16.64 7.74 15.17
N TYR A 281 16.63 7.89 13.83
CA TYR A 281 15.52 8.50 13.09
C TYR A 281 14.51 7.48 12.53
N PHE A 282 14.52 6.24 13.01
CA PHE A 282 13.53 5.25 12.63
C PHE A 282 12.11 5.65 13.08
N PHE A 283 12.01 6.13 14.32
CA PHE A 283 10.84 6.78 14.90
C PHE A 283 11.35 8.05 15.59
N SER A 284 10.93 9.22 15.10
CA SER A 284 11.37 10.54 15.58
C SER A 284 10.33 11.61 15.29
#